data_AF-W1Y503-F1
#
_entry.id   AF-W1Y503-F1
#
_cell.length_a   1.000
_cell.length_b   1.000
_cell.length_c   1.000
_cell.angle_alpha   90.00
_cell.angle_beta   90.00
_cell.angle_gamma   90.00
#
_symmetry.space_group_name_H-M   'P 1'
#
loop_
_entity.id
_entity.type
_entity.pdbx_description
1 polymer ?
#
loop_
_entity_poly.entity_id
_entity_poly.type
_entity_poly.pdbx_seq_one_letter_code
_entity_poly.pdbx_strand_id
1 'polypeptide(L)' 'MSEFVADNGVRVTDEMVRQWASEAESGFEGLQVEPFEGRAWEEAETEPLEPRTIRVSASPACGGRSNET' A
#
# COMPACT_ATOMS: atom_id res chain seq x y z
N MET A 1 -11.02 24.47 -18.79
CA MET A 1 -9.56 24.22 -18.77
C MET A 1 -9.15 24.35 -17.32
N SER A 2 -8.65 23.27 -16.74
CA SER A 2 -8.19 23.27 -15.35
C SER A 2 -6.72 23.71 -15.35
N GLU A 3 -6.36 24.67 -14.50
CA GLU A 3 -4.96 25.09 -14.33
C GLU A 3 -4.37 24.31 -13.15
N PHE A 4 -3.32 23.56 -13.40
CA PHE A 4 -2.61 22.80 -12.38
C PHE A 4 -1.23 23.40 -12.17
N VAL A 5 -0.83 23.58 -10.90
CA VAL A 5 0.50 24.06 -10.54
C VAL A 5 1.09 23.06 -9.56
N ALA A 6 2.24 22.49 -9.92
CA ALA A 6 2.98 21.58 -9.05
C ALA A 6 3.62 22.34 -7.88
N ASP A 7 3.99 21.61 -6.82
CA ASP A 7 4.61 22.18 -5.61
C ASP A 7 5.90 22.98 -5.91
N ASN A 8 6.63 22.57 -6.96
CA ASN A 8 7.82 23.27 -7.45
C ASN A 8 7.52 24.50 -8.34
N GLY A 9 6.25 24.92 -8.46
CA GLY A 9 5.81 26.06 -9.26
C GLY A 9 5.68 25.79 -10.77
N VAL A 10 5.90 24.56 -11.23
CA VAL A 10 5.71 24.20 -12.65
C VAL A 10 4.22 24.17 -12.97
N ARG A 11 3.82 24.92 -13.98
CA ARG A 11 2.46 24.83 -14.55
C ARG A 11 2.32 23.55 -15.36
N VAL A 12 1.30 22.77 -15.04
CA VAL A 12 0.94 21.55 -15.76
C VAL A 12 -0.27 21.85 -16.64
N THR A 13 -0.10 21.64 -17.95
CA THR A 13 -1.16 21.84 -18.94
C THR A 13 -1.86 20.53 -19.26
N ASP A 14 -3.09 20.61 -19.79
CA ASP A 14 -3.84 19.43 -20.25
C ASP A 14 -3.07 18.64 -21.34
N GLU A 15 -2.24 19.31 -22.14
CA GLU A 15 -1.38 18.68 -23.15
C GLU A 15 -0.27 17.84 -22.51
N MET A 16 0.38 18.37 -21.47
CA MET A 16 1.40 17.61 -20.72
C MET A 16 0.80 16.36 -20.08
N VAL A 17 -0.40 16.46 -19.52
CA VAL A 17 -1.09 15.30 -18.93
C VAL A 17 -1.40 14.24 -19.99
N ARG A 18 -1.82 14.64 -21.19
CA ARG A 18 -2.07 13.70 -22.31
C ARG A 18 -0.78 13.04 -22.79
N GLN A 19 0.30 13.80 -22.89
CA GLN A 19 1.62 13.29 -23.26
C GLN A 19 2.07 12.19 -22.28
N TRP A 20 1.98 12.45 -20.97
CA TRP A 20 2.35 11.47 -19.94
C TRP A 20 1.48 10.22 -19.97
N ALA A 21 0.18 10.35 -20.22
CA ALA A 21 -0.70 9.20 -20.39
C ALA A 21 -0.24 8.32 -21.56
N SER A 22 0.09 8.93 -22.71
CA SER A 22 0.60 8.22 -23.88
C SER A 22 1.95 7.53 -23.60
N GLU A 23 2.86 8.20 -22.88
CA GLU A 23 4.18 7.64 -22.54
C GLU A 23 4.05 6.44 -21.59
N ALA A 24 3.13 6.51 -20.62
CA ALA A 24 2.84 5.41 -19.71
C ALA A 24 2.22 4.21 -20.43
N GLU A 25 1.32 4.44 -21.39
CA GLU A 25 0.71 3.36 -22.20
C GLU A 25 1.70 2.73 -23.19
N SER A 26 2.63 3.52 -23.73
CA SER A 26 3.72 3.06 -24.61
C SER A 26 4.79 2.25 -23.86
N GLY A 27 4.79 2.29 -22.52
CA GLY A 27 5.71 1.50 -21.71
C GLY A 27 7.13 2.03 -21.72
N PHE A 28 7.31 3.35 -21.95
CA PHE A 28 8.61 4.03 -21.98
C PHE A 28 9.59 3.38 -22.98
N GLU A 29 9.28 3.47 -24.28
CA GLU A 29 10.14 2.97 -25.36
C GLU A 29 11.60 3.42 -25.19
N GLY A 30 12.52 2.46 -25.14
CA GLY A 30 13.96 2.71 -24.97
C GLY A 30 14.45 2.79 -23.52
N LEU A 31 13.56 2.63 -22.53
CA LEU A 31 13.98 2.49 -21.13
C LEU A 31 14.68 1.15 -20.93
N GLN A 32 15.99 1.18 -20.72
CA GLN A 32 16.76 0.01 -20.29
C GLN A 32 16.47 -0.22 -18.81
N VAL A 33 15.63 -1.20 -18.52
CA VAL A 33 15.43 -1.68 -17.15
C VAL A 33 16.44 -2.81 -16.93
N GLU A 34 17.43 -2.56 -16.08
CA GLU A 34 18.29 -3.64 -15.57
C GLU A 34 17.39 -4.67 -14.86
N PRO A 35 17.35 -5.93 -15.32
CA PRO A 35 16.66 -6.97 -14.59
C PRO A 35 17.34 -7.12 -13.24
N PHE A 36 16.59 -6.88 -12.17
CA PHE A 36 17.08 -7.17 -10.83
C PHE A 36 16.86 -8.66 -10.58
N GLU A 37 17.95 -9.45 -10.54
CA GLU A 37 17.88 -10.86 -10.18
C GLU A 37 17.53 -11.01 -8.69
N GLY A 38 16.44 -11.73 -8.44
CA GLY A 38 15.99 -12.04 -7.09
C GLY A 38 15.29 -10.88 -6.39
N ARG A 39 14.52 -11.15 -5.34
CA ARG A 39 14.26 -10.18 -4.27
C ARG A 39 15.13 -10.56 -3.08
N ALA A 40 15.50 -9.60 -2.23
CA ALA A 40 16.25 -9.89 -1.00
C ALA A 40 15.55 -10.94 -0.09
N TRP A 41 14.24 -11.13 -0.25
CA TRP A 41 13.43 -12.13 0.45
C TRP A 41 13.20 -13.43 -0.34
N GLU A 42 13.62 -13.53 -1.61
CA GLU A 42 13.51 -14.77 -2.40
C GLU A 42 14.60 -15.77 -2.05
N GLU A 43 15.81 -15.28 -1.71
CA GLU A 43 16.92 -16.14 -1.26
C GLU A 43 16.99 -16.28 0.26
N ALA A 44 16.28 -15.43 1.00
CA ALA A 44 16.23 -15.55 2.45
C ALA A 44 15.31 -16.72 2.80
N GLU A 45 15.86 -17.79 3.37
CA GLU A 45 15.07 -18.79 4.09
C GLU A 45 14.41 -18.08 5.30
N THR A 46 13.17 -17.60 5.11
CA THR A 46 12.41 -16.99 6.19
C THR A 46 11.81 -18.09 7.05
N GLU A 47 12.23 -18.19 8.30
CA GLU A 47 11.52 -19.04 9.26
C GLU A 47 10.12 -18.46 9.53
N PRO A 48 9.05 -19.27 9.48
CA PRO A 48 7.72 -18.83 9.91
C PRO A 48 7.76 -18.36 11.36
N LEU A 49 7.17 -17.19 11.63
CA LEU A 49 7.03 -16.71 13.01
C LEU A 49 6.17 -17.69 13.82
N GLU A 50 6.56 -17.94 15.07
CA GLU A 50 5.76 -18.76 15.97
C GLU A 50 4.40 -18.11 16.24
N PRO A 51 3.29 -18.84 16.07
CA PRO A 51 1.96 -18.31 16.35
C PRO A 51 1.84 -17.98 17.84
N ARG A 52 1.52 -16.71 18.16
CA ARG A 52 1.27 -16.28 19.55
C ARG A 52 -0.23 -16.20 19.80
N THR A 53 -0.74 -17.01 20.72
CA THR A 53 -2.13 -16.90 21.18
C THR A 53 -2.26 -15.76 22.18
N ILE A 54 -2.98 -14.70 21.81
CA ILE A 54 -3.42 -13.66 22.75
C ILE A 54 -4.72 -14.10 23.43
N ARG A 55 -4.74 -14.11 24.77
CA ARG A 55 -5.97 -14.32 25.53
C ARG A 55 -6.65 -12.96 25.69
N VAL A 56 -7.76 -12.76 24.99
CA VAL A 56 -8.64 -11.62 25.24
C VAL A 56 -9.45 -11.96 26.49
N SER A 57 -9.18 -11.25 27.60
CA SER A 57 -9.97 -11.39 28.83
C SER A 57 -11.40 -10.96 28.54
N ALA A 58 -12.38 -11.81 28.89
CA ALA A 58 -13.78 -11.41 28.90
C ALA A 58 -13.93 -10.18 29.81
N SER A 59 -14.48 -9.10 29.28
CA SER A 59 -14.82 -7.90 30.05
C SER A 59 -15.60 -8.29 31.32
N PRO A 60 -15.38 -7.60 32.45
CA PRO A 60 -16.09 -7.93 33.68
C PRO A 60 -17.60 -7.84 33.47
N ALA A 61 -18.28 -8.86 34.00
CA ALA A 61 -19.70 -9.13 33.88
C ALA A 61 -20.59 -7.88 33.91
N CYS A 62 -21.46 -7.74 32.91
CA CYS A 62 -22.66 -6.91 33.04
C CYS A 62 -23.64 -7.70 33.91
N GLY A 63 -23.85 -7.22 35.13
CA GLY A 63 -24.60 -7.91 36.18
C GLY A 63 -26.06 -8.18 35.83
N GLY A 64 -26.52 -9.37 36.19
CA GLY A 64 -27.94 -9.73 36.26
C GLY A 64 -28.26 -10.23 37.67
N ARG A 65 -29.07 -9.45 38.37
CA ARG A 65 -29.47 -9.56 39.78
C ARG A 65 -30.23 -10.87 40.08
N SER A 66 -30.06 -11.34 41.31
CA SER A 66 -30.83 -12.39 41.99
C SER A 66 -32.33 -12.33 41.69
N ASN A 67 -32.97 -13.51 41.62
CA ASN A 67 -34.08 -13.80 42.52
C ASN A 67 -34.25 -15.31 42.72
N GLU A 68 -34.17 -15.66 44.00
CA GLU A 68 -34.60 -16.90 44.63
C GLU A 68 -36.14 -16.99 44.55
N THR A 69 -36.67 -18.14 44.10
CA THR A 69 -37.83 -18.87 44.65
C THR A 69 -37.93 -20.21 43.93
#